data_AF-A0A0C1JJD3-F1
#
_entry.id   AF-A0A0C1JJD3-F1
#
_cell.length_a   1.000
_cell.length_b   1.000
_cell.length_c   1.000
_cell.angle_alpha   90.00
_cell.angle_beta   90.00
_cell.angle_gamma   90.00
#
_symmetry.space_group_name_H-M   'P 1'
#
loop_
_entity.id
_entity.type
_entity.pdbx_description
1 polymer ?
#
loop_
_entity_poly.entity_id
_entity_poly.type
_entity_poly.pdbx_seq_one_letter_code
_entity_poly.pdbx_strand_id
1 'polypeptide(L)'
;MPEMMTIVILFHQSNDRIFKHFHGYVTKYLVKEFPNLMGTSRFVYLKKNLFIPLFAYLLDKRGEITGIAFIDSTSIDVCHNKRIKRKKIFKGLAKRGK
;
A
#
# COMPACT_ATOMS: atom_id res chain seq x y z
N MET A 1 4.43 3.44 16.84
CA MET A 1 3.52 3.01 15.75
C MET A 1 3.21 4.12 14.75
N PRO A 2 2.80 5.34 15.15
CA PRO A 2 2.50 6.43 14.20
C PRO A 2 3.68 6.76 13.27
N GLU A 3 4.89 6.91 13.82
CA GLU A 3 6.10 7.20 13.02
C GLU A 3 6.35 6.13 11.93
N MET A 4 6.16 4.85 12.24
CA MET A 4 6.32 3.78 11.26
C MET A 4 5.29 3.87 10.13
N MET A 5 4.04 4.17 10.45
CA MET A 5 2.99 4.35 9.45
C MET A 5 3.32 5.52 8.54
N THR A 6 3.73 6.65 9.10
CA THR A 6 4.17 7.83 8.35
C THR A 6 5.36 7.52 7.45
N ILE A 7 6.38 6.82 7.94
CA ILE A 7 7.56 6.42 7.16
C ILE A 7 7.16 5.50 6.00
N VAL A 8 6.23 4.56 6.21
CA VAL A 8 5.71 3.71 5.11
C VAL A 8 4.97 4.52 4.07
N ILE A 9 4.11 5.46 4.49
CA ILE A 9 3.37 6.33 3.58
C ILE A 9 4.34 7.19 2.76
N LEU A 10 5.32 7.83 3.41
CA LEU A 10 6.35 8.62 2.74
C LEU A 10 7.19 7.79 1.77
N PHE A 11 7.52 6.53 2.12
CA PHE A 11 8.21 5.62 1.22
C PHE A 11 7.41 5.35 -0.06
N HIS A 12 6.09 5.14 0.07
CA HIS A 12 5.23 4.94 -1.09
C HIS A 12 5.06 6.21 -1.93
N GLN A 13 5.09 7.39 -1.32
CA GLN A 13 5.01 8.68 -2.00
C GLN A 13 6.33 9.10 -2.66
N SER A 14 7.48 8.67 -2.14
CA SER A 14 8.79 9.05 -2.67
C SER A 14 9.14 8.39 -4.01
N ASN A 15 8.36 7.39 -4.44
CA ASN A 15 8.65 6.54 -5.61
C ASN A 15 10.00 5.79 -5.52
N ASP A 16 10.62 5.70 -4.34
CA ASP A 16 11.80 4.87 -4.14
C ASP A 16 11.43 3.40 -4.23
N ARG A 17 12.20 2.63 -5.01
CA ARG A 17 11.97 1.18 -5.15
C ARG A 17 12.58 0.39 -3.99
N ILE A 18 13.62 0.94 -3.35
CA ILE A 18 14.43 0.24 -2.37
C ILE A 18 14.26 0.91 -1.00
N PHE A 19 13.61 0.19 -0.08
CA PHE A 19 13.33 0.72 1.26
C PHE A 19 14.62 1.11 2.02
N LYS A 20 15.71 0.37 1.86
CA LYS A 20 16.99 0.68 2.52
C LYS A 20 17.56 2.04 2.06
N HIS A 21 17.40 2.37 0.78
CA HIS A 21 17.85 3.66 0.23
C HIS A 21 17.03 4.81 0.84
N PHE A 22 15.71 4.70 0.76
CA PHE A 22 14.78 5.64 1.36
C PHE A 22 15.02 5.81 2.87
N HIS A 23 15.21 4.71 3.60
CA HIS A 23 15.48 4.77 5.04
C HIS A 23 16.79 5.49 5.35
N GLY A 24 17.81 5.36 4.49
CA GLY A 24 19.05 6.13 4.58
C GLY A 24 18.80 7.64 4.48
N TYR A 25 17.96 8.05 3.52
CA TYR A 25 17.51 9.44 3.40
C TYR A 25 16.79 9.93 4.68
N VAL A 26 15.86 9.14 5.22
CA VAL A 26 15.14 9.46 6.48
C VAL A 26 16.13 9.64 7.64
N THR A 27 17.06 8.70 7.83
CA THR A 27 18.05 8.76 8.91
C THR A 27 19.01 9.95 8.78
N LYS A 28 19.26 10.42 7.55
CA LYS A 28 20.21 11.50 7.29
C LYS A 28 19.57 12.88 7.39
N TYR A 29 18.35 13.03 6.88
CA TYR A 29 17.74 14.35 6.70
C TYR A 29 16.49 14.57 7.56
N LEU A 30 15.81 13.52 7.99
CA LEU A 30 14.53 13.62 8.70
C LEU A 30 14.58 13.10 10.14
N VAL A 31 15.78 12.87 10.70
CA VAL A 31 15.93 12.28 12.05
C VAL A 31 15.25 13.10 13.14
N LYS A 32 15.18 14.43 12.97
CA LYS A 32 14.51 15.34 13.93
C LYS A 32 12.99 15.17 13.93
N GLU A 33 12.41 14.74 12.81
CA GLU A 33 10.97 14.51 12.65
C GLU A 33 10.53 13.14 13.21
N PHE A 34 11.49 12.22 13.42
CA PHE A 34 11.25 10.86 13.89
C PHE A 34 12.13 10.54 15.11
N PRO A 35 11.81 11.08 16.29
CA PRO A 35 12.63 10.91 17.49
C PRO A 35 12.76 9.45 17.94
N ASN A 36 11.81 8.57 17.57
CA ASN A 36 11.85 7.13 17.86
C ASN A 36 12.20 6.28 16.63
N LEU A 37 13.03 6.83 15.73
CA LEU A 37 13.42 6.16 14.49
C LEU A 37 14.13 4.83 14.76
N MET A 38 13.54 3.75 14.27
CA MET A 38 14.11 2.41 14.38
C MET A 38 15.10 2.13 13.26
N GLY A 39 16.08 1.27 13.52
CA GLY A 39 16.96 0.76 12.47
C GLY A 39 16.21 -0.05 11.41
N THR A 40 16.74 -0.09 10.19
CA THR A 40 16.09 -0.70 9.02
C THR A 40 15.69 -2.16 9.22
N SER A 41 16.55 -2.98 9.86
CA SER A 41 16.25 -4.41 10.10
C SER A 41 15.03 -4.60 11.01
N ARG A 42 14.96 -3.84 12.11
CA ARG A 42 13.81 -3.86 13.03
C ARG A 42 12.56 -3.33 12.34
N PHE A 43 12.71 -2.30 11.51
CA PHE A 43 11.60 -1.76 10.73
C PHE A 43 11.01 -2.82 9.79
N VAL A 44 11.83 -3.50 8.99
CA VAL A 44 11.37 -4.54 8.06
C VAL A 44 10.68 -5.69 8.79
N TYR A 45 11.21 -6.11 9.94
CA TYR A 45 10.59 -7.14 10.77
C TYR A 45 9.19 -6.75 11.26
N LEU A 46 9.02 -5.50 11.70
CA LEU A 46 7.75 -4.99 12.25
C LEU A 46 6.78 -4.49 11.18
N LYS A 47 7.23 -4.19 9.96
CA LYS A 47 6.42 -3.63 8.87
C LYS A 47 5.15 -4.45 8.61
N LYS A 48 5.22 -5.78 8.73
CA LYS A 48 4.07 -6.69 8.57
C LYS A 48 2.91 -6.37 9.53
N ASN A 49 3.20 -5.84 10.72
CA ASN A 49 2.20 -5.50 11.73
C ASN A 49 1.49 -4.17 11.41
N LEU A 50 1.97 -3.41 10.42
CA LEU A 50 1.42 -2.10 10.07
C LEU A 50 0.18 -2.19 9.17
N PHE A 51 -0.13 -3.36 8.61
CA PHE A 51 -1.26 -3.51 7.70
C PHE A 51 -2.59 -3.11 8.36
N ILE A 52 -2.93 -3.71 9.50
CA ILE A 52 -4.17 -3.42 10.23
C ILE A 52 -4.28 -1.94 10.63
N PRO A 53 -3.28 -1.31 11.26
CA PRO A 53 -3.40 0.10 11.64
C PRO A 53 -3.39 1.05 10.43
N LEU A 54 -2.66 0.76 9.35
CA LEU A 54 -2.75 1.54 8.11
C LEU A 54 -4.13 1.43 7.47
N PHE A 55 -4.70 0.23 7.43
CA PHE A 55 -6.04 0.01 6.90
C PHE A 55 -7.09 0.76 7.72
N ALA A 56 -7.03 0.66 9.05
CA ALA A 56 -7.93 1.39 9.95
C ALA A 56 -7.80 2.91 9.79
N TYR A 57 -6.57 3.43 9.68
CA TYR A 57 -6.32 4.85 9.43
C TYR A 57 -6.92 5.32 8.09
N LEU A 58 -6.71 4.56 7.01
CA LEU A 58 -7.27 4.91 5.71
C LEU A 58 -8.80 4.84 5.71
N LEU A 59 -9.38 3.90 6.45
CA LEU A 59 -10.83 3.77 6.61
C LEU A 59 -11.42 4.96 7.38
N ASP A 60 -10.71 5.44 8.41
CA ASP A 60 -11.07 6.62 9.19
C ASP A 60 -10.94 7.91 8.37
N LYS A 61 -9.91 8.01 7.51
CA LYS A 61 -9.66 9.19 6.67
C LYS A 61 -10.38 9.18 5.33
N ARG A 62 -11.27 8.21 5.08
CA ARG A 62 -12.09 8.22 3.86
C ARG A 62 -13.09 9.38 3.93
N GLY A 63 -13.25 10.11 2.83
CA GLY A 63 -14.33 11.10 2.71
C GLY A 63 -15.70 10.42 2.70
N GLU A 64 -16.75 11.22 2.86
CA GLU A 64 -18.11 10.73 2.67
C GLU A 64 -18.30 10.17 1.25
N ILE A 65 -18.90 8.99 1.16
CA ILE A 65 -19.21 8.38 -0.14
C ILE A 65 -20.47 9.06 -0.67
N THR A 66 -20.30 10.02 -1.58
CA THR A 66 -21.39 10.82 -2.16
C THR A 66 -22.19 10.10 -3.27
N GLY A 67 -22.12 8.76 -3.29
CA GLY A 67 -22.81 7.91 -4.28
C GLY A 67 -21.97 7.50 -5.50
N ILE A 68 -20.81 8.14 -5.72
CA ILE A 68 -19.86 7.77 -6.77
C ILE A 68 -18.51 7.45 -6.12
N ALA A 69 -18.04 6.21 -6.29
CA ALA A 69 -16.71 5.80 -5.86
C ALA A 69 -15.81 5.65 -7.09
N PHE A 70 -14.70 6.39 -7.10
CA PHE A 70 -13.66 6.22 -8.11
C PHE A 70 -12.67 5.16 -7.63
N ILE A 71 -12.53 4.10 -8.41
CA ILE A 71 -11.46 3.11 -8.27
C ILE A 71 -10.51 3.34 -9.45
N ASP A 72 -9.21 3.42 -9.16
CA ASP A 72 -8.19 3.44 -10.21
C ASP A 72 -8.42 2.25 -11.15
N SER A 73 -8.10 2.40 -12.44
CA SER A 73 -8.30 1.40 -13.48
C SER A 73 -7.41 0.15 -13.34
N THR A 74 -7.00 -0.18 -12.12
CA THR A 74 -6.23 -1.38 -11.78
C THR A 74 -7.07 -2.60 -12.11
N SER A 75 -6.61 -3.36 -13.11
CA SER A 75 -7.22 -4.62 -13.52
C SER A 75 -7.27 -5.59 -12.33
N ILE A 76 -8.47 -6.08 -12.00
CA ILE A 76 -8.63 -7.14 -11.00
C ILE A 76 -8.45 -8.48 -11.71
N ASP A 77 -7.38 -9.20 -11.36
CA ASP A 77 -7.13 -10.54 -11.87
C ASP A 77 -8.11 -11.54 -11.24
N VAL A 78 -9.07 -11.95 -12.04
CA VAL A 78 -10.18 -12.79 -11.62
C VAL A 78 -10.05 -14.26 -12.06
N CYS A 79 -9.12 -14.56 -12.96
CA CYS A 79 -8.62 -15.92 -13.26
C CYS A 79 -7.37 -15.89 -14.14
N HIS A 80 -6.59 -16.97 -14.12
CA HIS A 80 -5.52 -17.19 -15.10
C HIS A 80 -6.06 -17.31 -16.54
N ASN A 81 -5.33 -16.81 -17.54
CA ASN A 81 -5.74 -16.79 -18.96
C ASN A 81 -6.21 -18.17 -19.49
N LYS A 82 -5.51 -19.24 -19.11
CA LYS A 82 -5.88 -20.64 -19.47
C LYS A 82 -7.27 -21.07 -18.97
N ARG A 83 -7.83 -20.41 -17.94
CA ARG A 83 -9.12 -20.77 -17.31
C ARG A 83 -10.31 -19.92 -17.78
N ILE A 84 -10.09 -18.95 -18.67
CA ILE A 84 -11.13 -18.01 -19.13
C ILE A 84 -12.38 -18.74 -19.62
N LYS A 85 -12.22 -19.79 -20.43
CA LYS A 85 -13.36 -20.56 -20.99
C LYS A 85 -14.20 -21.30 -19.95
N ARG A 86 -13.62 -21.66 -18.80
CA ARG A 86 -14.29 -22.48 -17.76
C ARG A 86 -14.85 -21.64 -16.62
N LYS A 87 -14.47 -20.37 -16.53
CA LYS A 87 -14.87 -19.49 -15.45
C LYS A 87 -16.32 -19.00 -15.66
N LYS A 88 -17.20 -19.38 -14.72
CA LYS A 88 -18.63 -19.00 -14.77
C LYS A 88 -18.98 -17.78 -13.91
N ILE A 89 -18.28 -17.60 -12.77
CA ILE A 89 -18.62 -16.61 -11.72
C ILE A 89 -18.69 -15.16 -12.24
N PHE A 90 -17.86 -14.79 -13.22
CA PHE A 90 -17.84 -13.43 -13.79
C PHE A 90 -18.10 -13.43 -15.30
N LYS A 91 -18.89 -14.39 -15.80
CA LYS A 91 -19.25 -14.44 -17.22
C LYS A 91 -20.01 -13.15 -17.58
N GLY A 92 -19.57 -12.46 -18.65
CA GLY A 92 -20.17 -11.19 -19.10
C GLY A 92 -19.68 -9.93 -18.37
N LEU A 93 -19.18 -10.07 -17.14
CA LEU A 93 -18.61 -8.96 -16.37
C LEU A 93 -17.10 -8.81 -16.62
N ALA A 94 -16.36 -9.91 -16.57
CA ALA A 94 -14.91 -9.90 -16.76
C ALA A 94 -14.55 -9.87 -18.25
N LYS A 95 -13.64 -8.96 -18.61
CA LYS A 95 -13.03 -8.86 -19.95
C LYS A 95 -11.53 -9.15 -19.85
N ARG A 96 -10.91 -9.47 -20.98
CA ARG A 96 -9.46 -9.65 -21.05
C ARG A 96 -8.79 -8.27 -20.93
N GLY A 97 -7.93 -8.11 -19.93
CA GLY A 97 -7.06 -6.93 -19.81
C GLY A 97 -6.01 -6.90 -20.94
N LYS A 98 -5.34 -5.76 -21.11
CA LYS A 98 -4.18 -5.62 -22.01
C LYS A 98 -3.03 -6.52 -21.56
#